data_AF-A0A916ENC4-F1
#
_entry.id   AF-A0A916ENC4-F1
#
_cell.length_a   1.000
_cell.length_b   1.000
_cell.length_c   1.000
_cell.angle_alpha   90.00
_cell.angle_beta   90.00
_cell.angle_gamma   90.00
#
_symmetry.space_group_name_H-M   'P 1'
#
loop_
_entity.id
_entity.type
_entity.pdbx_description
1 polymer ?
#
loop_
_entity_poly.entity_id
_entity_poly.type
_entity_poly.pdbx_seq_one_letter_code
_entity_poly.pdbx_strand_id
1 'polypeptide(L)'
;MMHTAMPGFPSRPGVKSRKARLGRPECGSAGHQVEGTEPKRPKQFTLTTVETTPSASLLLRNANGERFEVSLVNTNLQHPGLARLKDPEVFSSAKVGDHGASVIWANDDDLELAADNLRARAVEQAGGVSHEFIWNWMARNDLTLDAAAPTLRPATASRWPITTTWGPTSNRRPTSTA
;
A
#
# COMPACT_ATOMS: atom_id res chain seq x y z
N MET A 1 36.88 -29.75 11.99
CA MET A 1 37.02 -29.05 13.28
C MET A 1 38.15 -28.05 13.13
N MET A 2 37.82 -26.79 12.90
CA MET A 2 38.76 -25.68 12.83
C MET A 2 38.18 -24.56 13.70
N HIS A 3 38.74 -24.39 14.90
CA HIS A 3 38.42 -23.28 15.79
C HIS A 3 39.38 -22.14 15.49
N THR A 4 38.89 -21.11 14.79
CA THR A 4 39.60 -19.84 14.62
C THR A 4 39.28 -18.96 15.83
N ALA A 5 40.29 -18.70 16.65
CA ALA A 5 40.22 -17.82 17.82
C ALA A 5 40.14 -16.34 17.40
N MET A 6 39.23 -15.59 18.02
CA MET A 6 39.10 -14.14 17.85
C MET A 6 40.09 -13.37 18.74
N PRO A 7 40.69 -12.26 18.26
CA PRO A 7 41.54 -11.40 19.09
C PRO A 7 40.70 -10.46 19.98
N GLY A 8 41.17 -10.30 21.22
CA GLY A 8 40.47 -9.72 22.35
C GLY A 8 40.33 -8.19 22.39
N PHE A 9 39.32 -7.76 23.15
CA PHE A 9 39.00 -6.40 23.55
C PHE A 9 39.95 -5.90 24.67
N PRO A 10 40.50 -4.68 24.60
CA PRO A 10 41.14 -4.08 25.75
C PRO A 10 40.13 -3.36 26.66
N SER A 11 39.99 -3.82 27.91
CA SER A 11 39.33 -3.10 29.00
C SER A 11 40.22 -1.97 29.53
N ARG A 12 39.63 -0.80 29.83
CA ARG A 12 40.27 0.28 30.60
C ARG A 12 39.27 0.96 31.56
N PRO A 13 39.77 1.65 32.60
CA PRO A 13 39.30 1.49 33.97
C PRO A 13 38.26 2.52 34.44
N GLY A 14 37.62 2.19 35.55
CA GLY A 14 36.55 2.97 36.19
C GLY A 14 36.97 4.36 36.68
N VAL A 15 36.02 5.29 36.57
CA VAL A 15 36.11 6.64 37.15
C VAL A 15 35.00 6.80 38.19
N LYS A 16 35.43 7.21 39.38
CA LYS A 16 34.64 7.33 40.61
C LYS A 16 33.62 8.48 40.52
N SER A 17 32.47 8.24 41.12
CA SER A 17 31.43 9.22 41.43
C SER A 17 31.97 10.42 42.23
N ARG A 18 31.53 11.63 41.87
CA ARG A 18 31.49 12.77 42.80
C ARG A 18 30.11 13.43 42.74
N LYS A 19 29.41 13.37 43.88
CA LYS A 19 28.24 14.19 44.18
C LYS A 19 28.65 15.66 44.22
N ALA A 20 27.86 16.53 43.62
CA ALA A 20 27.72 17.92 44.06
C ALA A 20 26.22 18.28 44.00
N ARG A 21 25.68 18.67 45.14
CA ARG A 21 24.31 19.17 45.35
C ARG A 21 24.44 20.63 45.75
N LEU A 22 23.72 21.51 45.04
CA LEU A 22 23.22 22.86 45.37
C LEU A 22 22.84 23.45 44.00
N GLY A 23 21.70 24.08 43.68
CA GLY A 23 20.52 24.59 44.35
C GLY A 23 19.82 25.44 43.26
N ARG A 24 18.47 25.45 43.27
CA ARG A 24 17.46 26.17 42.44
C ARG A 24 17.84 27.59 41.90
N PRO A 25 17.11 28.20 40.91
CA PRO A 25 15.66 28.05 40.68
C PRO A 25 15.16 27.90 39.22
N GLU A 26 13.88 27.55 39.16
CA GLU A 26 13.01 27.38 38.00
C GLU A 26 12.94 28.65 37.14
N CYS A 27 13.12 28.51 35.83
CA CYS A 27 12.74 29.50 34.83
C CYS A 27 11.82 28.80 33.83
N GLY A 28 10.57 29.26 33.76
CA GLY A 28 9.55 28.70 32.89
C GLY A 28 10.00 28.72 31.44
N SER A 29 9.84 27.60 30.74
CA SER A 29 10.01 27.54 29.30
C SER A 29 8.67 27.16 28.66
N ALA A 30 8.34 28.01 27.70
CA ALA A 30 7.15 28.06 26.89
C ALA A 30 6.70 26.69 26.36
N GLY A 31 5.38 26.56 26.21
CA GLY A 31 4.74 25.45 25.55
C GLY A 31 5.38 25.17 24.20
N HIS A 32 5.87 23.94 24.03
CA HIS A 32 6.25 23.41 22.74
C HIS A 32 4.95 23.11 21.98
N GLN A 33 4.43 24.10 21.27
CA GLN A 33 3.46 23.88 20.21
C GLN A 33 4.17 23.05 19.14
N VAL A 34 3.89 21.74 19.10
CA VAL A 34 4.18 20.90 17.94
C VAL A 34 3.16 21.23 16.85
N GLU A 35 3.43 22.33 16.15
CA GLU A 35 2.72 22.70 14.93
C GLU A 35 3.42 22.04 13.74
N GLY A 36 2.66 21.23 12.99
CA GLY A 36 3.16 20.62 11.75
C GLY A 36 2.76 19.16 11.53
N THR A 37 1.53 18.76 11.81
CA THR A 37 0.95 17.60 11.09
C THR A 37 0.31 18.13 9.84
N GLU A 38 1.11 18.44 8.81
CA GLU A 38 0.55 18.54 7.47
C GLU A 38 -0.22 17.23 7.22
N PRO A 39 -1.53 17.27 6.88
CA PRO A 39 -2.25 16.05 6.58
C PRO A 39 -1.55 15.41 5.38
N LYS A 40 -0.87 14.29 5.61
CA LYS A 40 -0.26 13.51 4.53
C LYS A 40 -1.32 13.28 3.49
N ARG A 41 -1.05 13.71 2.25
CA ARG A 41 -1.92 13.38 1.12
C ARG A 41 -2.16 11.88 1.15
N PRO A 42 -3.43 11.43 1.12
CA PRO A 42 -3.72 10.01 1.13
C PRO A 42 -2.97 9.37 -0.03
N LYS A 43 -2.34 8.22 0.23
CA LYS A 43 -1.62 7.47 -0.78
C LYS A 43 -2.62 7.17 -1.91
N GLN A 44 -2.21 7.35 -3.16
CA GLN A 44 -3.12 7.21 -4.32
C GLN A 44 -3.91 5.88 -4.35
N PHE A 45 -3.36 4.82 -3.74
CA PHE A 45 -3.97 3.49 -3.64
C PHE A 45 -4.60 3.18 -2.27
N THR A 46 -4.88 4.20 -1.46
CA THR A 46 -5.65 4.03 -0.23
C THR A 46 -7.08 3.67 -0.60
N LEU A 47 -7.55 2.50 -0.12
CA LEU A 47 -8.92 2.05 -0.30
C LEU A 47 -9.86 2.95 0.51
N THR A 48 -10.95 3.38 -0.11
CA THR A 48 -11.96 4.26 0.48
C THR A 48 -13.32 3.60 0.63
N THR A 49 -13.61 2.62 -0.23
CA THR A 49 -14.90 1.91 -0.22
C THR A 49 -14.69 0.49 -0.71
N VAL A 50 -15.42 -0.44 -0.11
CA VAL A 50 -15.62 -1.80 -0.58
C VAL A 50 -17.11 -2.09 -0.58
N GLU A 51 -17.59 -2.67 -1.68
CA GLU A 51 -18.95 -3.17 -1.80
C GLU A 51 -18.90 -4.64 -2.25
N THR A 52 -19.79 -5.47 -1.72
CA THR A 52 -19.86 -6.89 -2.05
C THR A 52 -20.97 -7.14 -3.06
N THR A 53 -20.71 -8.03 -4.01
CA THR A 53 -21.71 -8.51 -4.96
C THR A 53 -22.14 -9.95 -4.62
N PRO A 54 -23.34 -10.40 -5.07
CA PRO A 54 -23.78 -11.77 -4.87
C PRO A 54 -22.88 -12.85 -5.51
N SER A 55 -22.04 -12.47 -6.48
CA SER A 55 -21.15 -13.38 -7.21
C SER A 55 -19.79 -13.63 -6.52
N ALA A 56 -19.69 -13.35 -5.22
CA ALA A 56 -18.44 -13.36 -4.47
C ALA A 56 -17.35 -12.43 -5.08
N SER A 57 -17.78 -11.31 -5.66
CA SER A 57 -16.90 -10.24 -6.14
C SER A 57 -16.98 -9.01 -5.24
N LEU A 58 -15.88 -8.26 -5.19
CA LEU A 58 -15.77 -6.97 -4.53
C LEU A 58 -15.67 -5.84 -5.55
N LEU A 59 -16.39 -4.75 -5.31
CA LEU A 59 -16.19 -3.47 -5.97
C LEU A 59 -15.38 -2.57 -5.05
N LEU A 60 -14.18 -2.21 -5.47
CA LEU A 60 -13.20 -1.43 -4.71
C LEU A 60 -13.12 -0.02 -5.27
N ARG A 61 -13.01 0.97 -4.38
CA ARG A 61 -12.76 2.36 -4.78
C ARG A 61 -11.59 2.95 -4.02
N ASN A 62 -10.64 3.53 -4.75
CA ASN A 62 -9.45 4.17 -4.20
C ASN A 62 -9.63 5.69 -4.04
N ALA A 63 -8.79 6.29 -3.20
CA ALA A 63 -8.78 7.73 -2.93
C ALA A 63 -8.51 8.58 -4.19
N ASN A 64 -7.82 8.02 -5.18
CA ASN A 64 -7.61 8.65 -6.49
C ASN A 64 -8.85 8.57 -7.43
N GLY A 65 -9.93 7.92 -7.00
CA GLY A 65 -11.17 7.74 -7.76
C GLY A 65 -11.22 6.50 -8.64
N GLU A 66 -10.12 5.75 -8.79
CA GLU A 66 -10.12 4.49 -9.54
C GLU A 66 -11.07 3.47 -8.91
N ARG A 67 -11.67 2.64 -9.76
CA ARG A 67 -12.58 1.56 -9.37
C ARG A 67 -12.10 0.24 -9.96
N PHE A 68 -12.20 -0.81 -9.16
CA PHE A 68 -11.79 -2.15 -9.54
C PHE A 68 -12.87 -3.15 -9.13
N GLU A 69 -13.15 -4.11 -10.00
CA GLU A 69 -13.93 -5.29 -9.64
C GLU A 69 -12.99 -6.48 -9.53
N VAL A 70 -13.12 -7.25 -8.45
CA VAL A 70 -12.32 -8.46 -8.23
C VAL A 70 -13.21 -9.61 -7.79
N SER A 71 -13.18 -10.72 -8.52
CA SER A 71 -13.81 -11.96 -8.10
C SER A 71 -12.90 -12.75 -7.17
N LEU A 72 -13.43 -13.20 -6.04
CA LEU A 72 -12.71 -14.03 -5.06
C LEU A 72 -13.04 -15.52 -5.18
N VAL A 73 -13.86 -15.93 -6.16
CA VAL A 73 -14.27 -17.33 -6.36
C VAL A 73 -13.06 -18.26 -6.43
N ASN A 74 -12.07 -17.93 -7.28
CA ASN A 74 -10.87 -18.75 -7.41
C ASN A 74 -9.95 -18.65 -6.18
N THR A 75 -9.87 -17.48 -5.56
CA THR A 75 -9.05 -17.26 -4.35
C THR A 75 -9.54 -18.14 -3.19
N ASN A 76 -10.85 -18.21 -2.96
CA ASN A 76 -11.47 -19.04 -1.94
C ASN A 76 -11.29 -20.55 -2.18
N LEU A 77 -11.03 -20.96 -3.42
CA LEU A 77 -10.75 -22.35 -3.77
C LEU A 77 -9.31 -22.75 -3.48
N GLN A 78 -8.35 -21.83 -3.65
CA GLN A 78 -6.91 -22.11 -3.52
C GLN A 78 -6.38 -21.96 -2.09
N HIS A 79 -7.08 -21.21 -1.23
CA HIS A 79 -6.60 -20.90 0.13
C HIS A 79 -7.59 -21.40 1.19
N PRO A 80 -7.31 -22.54 1.86
CA PRO A 80 -8.18 -23.10 2.89
C PRO A 80 -8.46 -22.15 4.06
N GLY A 81 -7.53 -21.24 4.39
CA GLY A 81 -7.72 -20.21 5.42
C GLY A 81 -8.87 -19.25 5.12
N LEU A 82 -9.23 -19.07 3.84
CA LEU A 82 -10.33 -18.21 3.41
C LEU A 82 -11.64 -19.00 3.20
N ALA A 83 -11.72 -20.26 3.61
CA ALA A 83 -12.90 -21.10 3.38
C ALA A 83 -14.19 -20.49 3.95
N ARG A 84 -14.09 -19.71 5.03
CA ARG A 84 -15.23 -19.00 5.65
C ARG A 84 -15.83 -17.92 4.75
N LEU A 85 -15.08 -17.37 3.81
CA LEU A 85 -15.59 -16.40 2.82
C LEU A 85 -16.56 -17.03 1.80
N LYS A 86 -16.76 -18.35 1.82
CA LYS A 86 -17.80 -19.04 1.05
C LYS A 86 -19.19 -18.86 1.65
N ASP A 87 -19.27 -18.53 2.93
CA ASP A 87 -20.53 -18.16 3.58
C ASP A 87 -20.94 -16.75 3.12
N PRO A 88 -22.11 -16.57 2.48
CA PRO A 88 -22.58 -15.26 2.02
C PRO A 88 -22.70 -14.22 3.13
N GLU A 89 -23.05 -14.62 4.36
CA GLU A 89 -23.18 -13.72 5.51
C GLU A 89 -21.81 -13.23 5.98
N VAL A 90 -20.80 -14.11 5.95
CA VAL A 90 -19.43 -13.71 6.24
C VAL A 90 -18.91 -12.81 5.12
N PHE A 91 -19.14 -13.16 3.85
CA PHE A 91 -18.68 -12.39 2.72
C PHE A 91 -19.28 -10.96 2.67
N SER A 92 -20.57 -10.82 2.97
CA SER A 92 -21.27 -9.53 2.98
C SER A 92 -20.78 -8.59 4.09
N SER A 93 -20.09 -9.11 5.11
CA SER A 93 -19.49 -8.32 6.19
C SER A 93 -18.21 -7.55 5.80
N ALA A 94 -17.81 -7.61 4.53
CA ALA A 94 -16.60 -6.95 4.03
C ALA A 94 -16.58 -5.46 4.40
N LYS A 95 -15.48 -5.01 4.99
CA LYS A 95 -15.27 -3.59 5.29
C LYS A 95 -13.82 -3.20 5.00
N VAL A 96 -13.60 -1.90 4.78
CA VAL A 96 -12.26 -1.35 4.66
C VAL A 96 -11.57 -1.48 6.02
N GLY A 97 -10.39 -2.11 6.02
CA GLY A 97 -9.55 -2.24 7.21
C GLY A 97 -8.73 -0.99 7.48
N ASP A 98 -7.79 -1.10 8.41
CA ASP A 98 -7.07 0.06 8.94
C ASP A 98 -6.33 0.83 7.85
N HIS A 99 -6.47 2.16 7.92
CA HIS A 99 -5.85 3.11 7.00
C HIS A 99 -6.15 2.88 5.50
N GLY A 100 -7.17 2.10 5.17
CA GLY A 100 -7.49 1.73 3.79
C GLY A 100 -6.43 0.85 3.13
N ALA A 101 -5.69 0.07 3.93
CA ALA A 101 -4.64 -0.83 3.45
C ALA A 101 -5.16 -2.25 3.14
N SER A 102 -6.39 -2.57 3.53
CA SER A 102 -6.95 -3.92 3.45
C SER A 102 -8.48 -3.93 3.36
N VAL A 103 -9.02 -5.10 3.06
CA VAL A 103 -10.40 -5.48 3.29
C VAL A 103 -10.41 -6.56 4.35
N ILE A 104 -11.24 -6.39 5.38
CA ILE A 104 -11.41 -7.34 6.48
C ILE A 104 -12.86 -7.81 6.53
N TRP A 105 -13.06 -9.08 6.89
CA TRP A 105 -14.37 -9.69 7.06
C TRP A 105 -14.56 -10.14 8.51
N ALA A 106 -15.80 -10.11 9.01
CA ALA A 106 -16.19 -10.56 10.34
C ALA A 106 -15.38 -9.99 11.53
N ASN A 107 -14.61 -8.91 11.32
CA ASN A 107 -13.62 -8.39 12.28
C ASN A 107 -12.56 -9.44 12.69
N ASP A 108 -12.20 -10.30 11.75
CA ASP A 108 -11.25 -11.38 11.94
C ASP A 108 -10.01 -11.14 11.07
N ASP A 109 -8.85 -10.98 11.70
CA ASP A 109 -7.58 -10.70 11.02
C ASP A 109 -7.13 -11.89 10.12
N ASP A 110 -7.58 -13.12 10.43
CA ASP A 110 -7.34 -14.29 9.55
C ASP A 110 -8.18 -14.22 8.26
N LEU A 111 -9.20 -13.36 8.25
CA LEU A 111 -10.02 -13.02 7.09
C LEU A 111 -9.76 -11.57 6.69
N GLU A 112 -8.49 -11.24 6.46
CA GLU A 112 -8.05 -9.95 5.94
C GLU A 112 -7.24 -10.13 4.64
N LEU A 113 -7.53 -9.30 3.64
CA LEU A 113 -6.81 -9.26 2.38
C LEU A 113 -6.26 -7.87 2.11
N ALA A 114 -4.97 -7.78 1.83
CA ALA A 114 -4.30 -6.54 1.50
C ALA A 114 -4.87 -5.90 0.21
N ALA A 115 -5.08 -4.59 0.23
CA ALA A 115 -5.72 -3.85 -0.86
C ALA A 115 -4.89 -3.83 -2.16
N ASP A 116 -3.57 -3.88 -2.05
CA ASP A 116 -2.65 -3.99 -3.19
C ASP A 116 -2.76 -5.35 -3.90
N ASN A 117 -2.85 -6.44 -3.13
CA ASN A 117 -3.10 -7.78 -3.65
C ASN A 117 -4.46 -7.87 -4.37
N LEU A 118 -5.50 -7.27 -3.78
CA LEU A 118 -6.82 -7.20 -4.40
C LEU A 118 -6.80 -6.40 -5.70
N ARG A 119 -6.09 -5.27 -5.74
CA ARG A 119 -5.90 -4.48 -6.97
C ARG A 119 -5.11 -5.25 -8.03
N ALA A 120 -4.04 -5.95 -7.66
CA ALA A 120 -3.26 -6.76 -8.59
C ALA A 120 -4.14 -7.82 -9.26
N ARG A 121 -4.94 -8.54 -8.47
CA ARG A 121 -5.89 -9.54 -8.96
C ARG A 121 -6.96 -8.92 -9.87
N ALA A 122 -7.53 -7.77 -9.51
CA ALA A 122 -8.50 -7.09 -10.36
C ALA A 122 -7.92 -6.74 -11.73
N VAL A 123 -6.69 -6.22 -11.76
CA VAL A 123 -5.98 -5.88 -13.00
C VAL A 123 -5.74 -7.12 -13.85
N GLU A 124 -5.29 -8.21 -13.25
CA GLU A 124 -5.07 -9.48 -13.96
C GLU A 124 -6.36 -10.11 -14.49
N GLN A 125 -7.44 -10.08 -13.71
CA GLN A 125 -8.75 -10.59 -14.14
C GLN A 125 -9.33 -9.78 -15.31
N ALA A 126 -9.01 -8.48 -15.39
CA ALA A 126 -9.34 -7.63 -16.53
C ALA A 126 -8.41 -7.84 -17.75
N GLY A 127 -7.47 -8.80 -17.69
CA GLY A 127 -6.49 -9.08 -18.75
C GLY A 127 -5.29 -8.14 -18.78
N GLY A 128 -5.13 -7.32 -17.74
CA GLY A 128 -4.00 -6.41 -17.57
C GLY A 128 -2.76 -7.07 -16.96
N VAL A 129 -1.69 -6.29 -16.87
CA VAL A 129 -0.43 -6.70 -16.23
C VAL A 129 -0.30 -6.00 -14.89
N SER A 130 -0.30 -6.78 -13.80
CA SER A 130 -0.10 -6.27 -12.43
C SER A 130 1.37 -6.20 -12.04
N HIS A 131 1.66 -5.64 -10.86
CA HIS A 131 3.01 -5.68 -10.29
C HIS A 131 3.42 -7.11 -9.88
N GLU A 132 2.51 -7.89 -9.30
CA GLU A 132 2.73 -9.30 -8.95
C GLU A 132 3.08 -10.13 -10.19
N PHE A 133 2.39 -9.89 -11.31
CA PHE A 133 2.72 -10.54 -12.58
C PHE A 133 4.18 -10.26 -12.99
N ILE A 134 4.60 -8.99 -12.93
CA ILE A 134 5.97 -8.58 -13.31
C ILE A 134 6.99 -9.19 -12.36
N TRP A 135 6.74 -9.19 -11.05
CA TRP A 135 7.62 -9.82 -10.06
C TRP A 135 7.74 -11.33 -10.26
N ASN A 136 6.62 -12.03 -10.48
CA ASN A 136 6.62 -13.46 -10.76
C ASN A 136 7.27 -13.81 -12.11
N TRP A 137 7.18 -12.93 -13.10
CA TRP A 137 7.93 -13.07 -14.35
C TRP A 137 9.43 -12.89 -14.12
N MET A 138 9.86 -11.86 -13.39
CA MET A 138 11.28 -11.65 -13.05
C MET A 138 11.84 -12.83 -12.26
N ALA A 139 11.12 -13.33 -11.25
CA ALA A 139 11.54 -14.46 -10.42
C ALA A 139 11.71 -15.75 -11.25
N ARG A 140 10.78 -16.04 -12.18
CA ARG A 140 10.89 -17.21 -13.08
C ARG A 140 12.02 -17.10 -14.09
N ASN A 141 12.49 -15.89 -14.39
CA ASN A 141 13.55 -15.62 -15.35
C ASN A 141 14.88 -15.24 -14.68
N ASP A 142 14.97 -15.32 -13.34
CA ASP A 142 16.14 -14.93 -12.53
C ASP A 142 16.65 -13.51 -12.85
N LEU A 143 15.70 -12.57 -13.03
CA LEU A 143 16.01 -11.19 -13.40
C LEU A 143 16.00 -10.25 -12.20
N THR A 144 17.02 -9.40 -12.11
CA THR A 144 16.99 -8.19 -11.28
C THR A 144 16.17 -7.09 -11.96
N LEU A 145 15.78 -6.05 -11.22
CA LEU A 145 15.06 -4.90 -11.78
C LEU A 145 15.81 -4.25 -12.95
N ASP A 146 17.14 -4.12 -12.82
CA ASP A 146 18.00 -3.58 -13.88
C ASP A 146 18.07 -4.48 -15.12
N ALA A 147 18.02 -5.79 -14.94
CA ALA A 147 18.00 -6.75 -16.04
C ALA A 147 16.62 -6.83 -16.73
N ALA A 148 15.54 -6.61 -15.98
CA ALA A 148 14.17 -6.61 -16.48
C ALA A 148 13.81 -5.35 -17.27
N ALA A 149 14.32 -4.19 -16.86
CA ALA A 149 13.94 -2.90 -17.43
C ALA A 149 14.17 -2.78 -18.95
N PRO A 150 15.29 -3.25 -19.53
CA PRO A 150 15.49 -3.24 -20.99
C PRO A 150 14.45 -4.08 -21.75
N THR A 151 14.01 -5.20 -21.19
CA THR A 151 13.06 -6.12 -21.83
C THR A 151 11.63 -5.59 -21.81
N LEU A 152 11.25 -4.88 -20.75
CA LEU A 152 9.92 -4.27 -20.62
C LEU A 152 9.81 -2.91 -21.32
N ARG A 153 10.95 -2.31 -21.71
CA ARG A 153 10.95 -1.06 -22.46
C ARG A 153 10.39 -1.29 -23.86
N PRO A 154 9.38 -0.53 -24.30
CA PRO A 154 8.99 -0.54 -25.71
C PRO A 154 10.18 -0.08 -26.57
N ALA A 155 10.40 -0.75 -27.71
CA ALA A 155 11.57 -0.57 -28.59
C ALA A 155 11.73 0.83 -29.23
N THR A 156 10.88 1.79 -28.88
CA THR A 156 10.89 3.16 -29.43
C THR A 156 10.72 4.19 -28.31
N ALA A 157 11.74 4.35 -27.47
CA ALA A 157 11.92 5.58 -26.70
C ALA A 157 12.53 6.69 -27.59
N SER A 158 11.95 6.92 -28.77
CA SER A 158 12.31 8.07 -29.61
C SER A 158 11.40 9.22 -29.23
N ARG A 159 11.89 10.07 -28.32
CA ARG A 159 11.56 11.49 -28.21
C ARG A 159 10.05 11.80 -28.15
N TRP A 160 9.48 11.83 -26.95
CA TRP A 160 8.22 12.53 -26.70
C TRP A 160 8.48 14.06 -26.79
N PRO A 161 7.90 14.81 -27.73
CA PRO A 161 7.85 16.26 -27.61
C PRO A 161 6.81 16.61 -26.56
N ILE A 162 7.26 17.18 -25.44
CA ILE A 162 6.38 17.79 -24.46
C ILE A 162 5.88 19.11 -25.07
N THR A 163 4.75 19.08 -25.75
CA THR A 163 3.96 20.28 -26.01
C THR A 163 2.54 20.03 -25.53
N THR A 164 2.36 20.18 -24.22
CA THR A 164 1.04 20.25 -23.60
C THR A 164 0.60 21.71 -23.58
N THR A 165 -0.32 22.07 -24.47
CA THR A 165 -1.28 23.15 -24.24
C THR A 165 -2.68 22.54 -24.28
N TRP A 166 -3.12 22.01 -23.15
CA TRP A 166 -4.53 21.72 -22.91
C TRP A 166 -5.17 22.96 -22.30
N GLY A 167 -5.88 23.74 -23.13
CA GLY A 167 -6.74 24.84 -22.68
C GLY A 167 -8.08 24.31 -22.13
N PRO A 168 -8.78 25.07 -21.27
CA PRO A 168 -10.02 24.62 -20.66
C PRO A 168 -11.18 24.62 -21.67
N THR A 169 -11.81 23.46 -21.86
CA THR A 169 -13.14 23.36 -22.49
C THR A 169 -14.17 24.03 -21.59
N SER A 170 -14.66 25.19 -22.03
CA SER A 170 -15.79 25.87 -21.40
C SER A 170 -17.08 25.10 -21.64
N ASN A 171 -17.72 24.66 -20.55
CA ASN A 171 -19.07 24.14 -20.52
C ASN A 171 -20.06 25.25 -20.93
N ARG A 172 -20.74 25.12 -22.07
CA ARG A 172 -21.98 25.89 -22.33
C ARG A 172 -23.16 25.16 -21.70
N ARG A 173 -23.86 25.83 -20.79
CA ARG A 173 -25.24 25.48 -20.40
C ARG A 173 -26.17 25.61 -21.61
N PRO A 174 -27.15 24.72 -21.81
CA PRO A 174 -28.29 25.02 -22.65
C PRO A 174 -29.22 25.99 -21.93
N THR A 175 -29.49 27.15 -22.53
CA THR A 175 -30.60 28.02 -22.14
C THR A 175 -31.90 27.43 -22.68
N SER A 176 -32.80 27.09 -21.76
CA SER A 176 -34.22 26.89 -22.03
C SER A 176 -34.83 28.21 -22.51
N THR A 177 -35.50 28.20 -23.65
CA THR A 177 -36.40 29.29 -24.07
C THR A 177 -37.79 28.70 -24.27
N ALA A 178 -38.76 29.37 -23.65
CA ALA A 178 -40.20 29.17 -23.80
C ALA A 178 -40.71 29.76 -25.13
#